data_AF-A0A6H2DTC4-F1
#
_entry.id   AF-A0A6H2DTC4-F1
#
_cell.length_a   1.000
_cell.length_b   1.000
_cell.length_c   1.000
_cell.angle_alpha   90.00
_cell.angle_beta   90.00
_cell.angle_gamma   90.00
#
_symmetry.space_group_name_H-M   'P 1'
#
loop_
_entity.id
_entity.type
_entity.pdbx_description
1 polymer ?
#
loop_
_entity_poly.entity_id
_entity_poly.type
_entity_poly.pdbx_seq_one_letter_code
_entity_poly.pdbx_strand_id
1 'polypeptide(L)'
;MMNSKQDSDYFIKEYWNFIEKLNRPILPFNKLEIKKYVNNYQIFLKNNLIKIWFYHRHHIDEINISGAILKNNKQAYKEGKAILVNYKEHAFLHYLIVCAQTTSPNFGFLSMIDFETWDEIAREFCKQHNIKYIENWRSFLN
;
A
#
# COMPACT_ATOMS: atom_id res chain seq x y z
N MET A 1 1.47 -13.92 16.85
CA MET A 1 1.37 -12.98 18.00
C MET A 1 0.56 -11.80 17.51
N MET A 2 -0.50 -11.38 18.20
CA MET A 2 -1.23 -10.16 17.84
C MET A 2 -0.36 -8.94 18.19
N ASN A 3 -0.34 -7.91 17.33
CA ASN A 3 0.29 -6.64 17.68
C ASN A 3 -0.42 -6.03 18.88
N SER A 4 0.32 -5.33 19.73
CA SER A 4 -0.30 -4.55 20.80
C SER A 4 -1.13 -3.42 20.19
N LYS A 5 -2.15 -2.92 20.90
CA LYS A 5 -2.90 -1.73 20.47
C LYS A 5 -1.96 -0.54 20.16
N GLN A 6 -0.87 -0.43 20.91
CA GLN A 6 0.17 0.58 20.71
C GLN A 6 0.90 0.41 19.36
N ASP A 7 1.19 -0.82 18.94
CA ASP A 7 1.77 -1.07 17.62
C ASP A 7 0.78 -0.75 16.49
N SER A 8 -0.51 -1.10 16.65
CA SER A 8 -1.54 -0.75 15.66
C SER A 8 -1.63 0.78 15.45
N ASP A 9 -1.79 1.54 16.54
CA ASP A 9 -1.85 3.00 16.49
C ASP A 9 -0.57 3.62 15.90
N TYR A 10 0.59 3.03 16.19
CA TYR A 10 1.88 3.44 15.62
C TYR A 10 1.89 3.29 14.10
N PHE A 11 1.52 2.11 13.56
CA PHE A 11 1.56 1.87 12.11
C PHE A 11 0.49 2.68 11.35
N ILE A 12 -0.67 2.93 11.96
CA ILE A 12 -1.67 3.86 11.41
C ILE A 12 -1.08 5.27 11.30
N LYS A 13 -0.39 5.75 12.34
CA LYS A 13 0.26 7.06 12.31
C LYS A 13 1.34 7.12 11.23
N GLU A 14 2.20 6.11 11.13
CA GLU A 14 3.27 6.07 10.12
C GLU A 14 2.73 5.97 8.69
N TYR A 15 1.59 5.33 8.49
CA TYR A 15 0.87 5.31 7.21
C TYR A 15 0.50 6.74 6.76
N TRP A 16 -0.12 7.52 7.64
CA TRP A 16 -0.50 8.91 7.33
C TRP A 16 0.73 9.81 7.17
N ASN A 17 1.74 9.68 8.04
CA ASN A 17 3.00 10.41 7.90
C ASN A 17 3.67 10.15 6.55
N PHE A 18 3.66 8.90 6.08
CA PHE A 18 4.25 8.54 4.79
C PHE A 18 3.47 9.17 3.63
N ILE A 19 2.14 9.14 3.66
CA ILE A 19 1.29 9.82 2.66
C ILE A 19 1.58 11.32 2.62
N GLU A 20 1.69 11.98 3.77
CA GLU A 20 2.02 13.40 3.84
C GLU A 20 3.39 13.71 3.25
N LYS A 21 4.41 12.88 3.56
CA LYS A 21 5.78 13.02 3.01
C LYS A 21 5.83 12.88 1.49
N LEU A 22 4.92 12.12 0.87
CA LEU A 22 4.85 12.03 -0.59
C LEU A 22 4.50 13.37 -1.23
N ASN A 23 3.75 14.24 -0.52
CA ASN A 23 3.32 15.56 -0.98
C ASN A 23 2.71 15.52 -2.39
N ARG A 24 1.82 14.55 -2.63
CA ARG A 24 1.14 14.34 -3.93
C ARG A 24 -0.35 14.63 -3.85
N PRO A 25 -0.99 14.96 -4.98
CA PRO A 25 -2.43 15.20 -5.02
C PRO A 25 -3.22 14.00 -4.48
N ILE A 26 -4.09 14.26 -3.52
CA ILE A 26 -5.10 13.33 -3.04
C ILE A 26 -6.44 13.74 -3.65
N LEU A 27 -6.98 12.90 -4.53
CA LEU A 27 -8.22 13.15 -5.26
C LEU A 27 -9.12 11.92 -5.22
N PRO A 28 -10.42 12.06 -5.50
CA PRO A 28 -11.28 10.90 -5.77
C PRO A 28 -10.65 9.99 -6.84
N PHE A 29 -10.71 8.67 -6.64
CA PHE A 29 -10.04 7.70 -7.51
C PHE A 29 -10.40 7.83 -8.99
N ASN A 30 -11.67 8.14 -9.29
CA ASN A 30 -12.14 8.39 -10.65
C ASN A 30 -11.61 9.70 -11.27
N LYS A 31 -11.18 10.67 -10.44
CA LYS A 31 -10.61 11.95 -10.88
C LYS A 31 -9.08 11.93 -10.94
N LEU A 32 -8.44 11.02 -10.20
CA LEU A 32 -6.99 10.85 -10.18
C LEU A 32 -6.53 10.07 -11.43
N GLU A 33 -6.41 10.74 -12.57
CA GLU A 33 -5.95 10.12 -13.82
C GLU A 33 -4.40 10.12 -13.89
N ILE A 34 -3.79 8.93 -13.87
CA ILE A 34 -2.31 8.76 -13.86
C ILE A 34 -1.62 9.59 -14.96
N LYS A 35 -2.15 9.54 -16.19
CA LYS A 35 -1.60 10.24 -17.37
C LYS A 35 -1.51 11.76 -17.24
N LYS A 36 -2.24 12.38 -16.29
CA LYS A 36 -2.17 13.82 -16.04
C LYS A 36 -0.94 14.23 -15.23
N TYR A 37 -0.31 13.27 -14.55
CA TYR A 37 0.80 13.51 -13.62
C TYR A 37 2.10 12.89 -14.08
N VAL A 38 2.03 11.71 -14.73
CA VAL A 38 3.21 10.94 -15.12
C VAL A 38 2.96 10.12 -16.39
N ASN A 39 4.03 9.88 -17.15
CA ASN A 39 4.04 8.86 -18.20
C ASN A 39 4.24 7.49 -17.55
N ASN A 40 3.19 6.66 -17.56
CA ASN A 40 3.24 5.33 -16.94
C ASN A 40 3.84 4.31 -17.90
N TYR A 41 4.61 3.36 -17.35
CA TYR A 41 5.25 2.28 -18.09
C TYR A 41 5.12 0.98 -17.30
N GLN A 42 5.40 -0.14 -17.95
CA GLN A 42 5.34 -1.45 -17.31
C GLN A 42 6.75 -1.91 -16.93
N ILE A 43 6.85 -2.54 -15.75
CA ILE A 43 8.06 -3.20 -15.27
C ILE A 43 7.80 -4.69 -15.09
N PHE A 44 8.88 -5.45 -15.05
CA PHE A 44 8.87 -6.88 -14.79
C PHE A 44 9.37 -7.17 -13.38
N LEU A 45 8.62 -8.00 -12.65
CA LEU A 45 8.96 -8.54 -11.34
C LEU A 45 9.02 -10.07 -11.41
N LYS A 46 9.51 -10.72 -10.35
CA LYS A 46 9.69 -12.18 -10.26
C LYS A 46 10.52 -12.75 -11.41
N ASN A 47 11.74 -12.27 -11.61
CA ASN A 47 12.63 -12.74 -12.68
C ASN A 47 11.95 -12.77 -14.07
N ASN A 48 11.22 -11.71 -14.41
CA ASN A 48 10.47 -11.54 -15.66
C ASN A 48 9.14 -12.30 -15.80
N LEU A 49 8.59 -12.85 -14.72
CA LEU A 49 7.32 -13.59 -14.76
C LEU A 49 6.07 -12.72 -14.60
N ILE A 50 6.17 -11.57 -13.93
CA ILE A 50 5.01 -10.70 -13.69
C ILE A 50 5.24 -9.32 -14.27
N LYS A 51 4.30 -8.86 -15.09
CA LYS A 51 4.29 -7.52 -15.66
C LYS A 51 3.30 -6.64 -14.91
N ILE A 52 3.78 -5.56 -14.30
CA ILE A 52 2.93 -4.58 -13.60
C ILE A 52 3.15 -3.17 -14.14
N TRP A 53 2.18 -2.29 -13.96
CA TRP A 53 2.39 -0.85 -14.16
C TRP A 53 3.32 -0.29 -13.08
N PHE A 54 4.14 0.70 -13.42
CA PHE A 54 5.05 1.32 -12.45
C PHE A 54 4.30 2.24 -11.49
N TYR A 55 3.37 3.05 -12.00
CA TYR A 55 2.51 3.92 -11.20
C TYR A 55 1.10 3.34 -11.01
N HIS A 56 0.59 3.50 -9.79
CA HIS A 56 -0.65 2.94 -9.26
C HIS A 56 -1.44 4.03 -8.54
N ARG A 57 -2.76 3.82 -8.42
CA ARG A 57 -3.62 4.62 -7.54
C ARG A 57 -3.90 3.78 -6.30
N HIS A 58 -3.47 4.26 -5.15
CA HIS A 58 -3.74 3.61 -3.87
C HIS A 58 -4.89 4.32 -3.17
N HIS A 59 -5.87 3.57 -2.69
CA HIS A 59 -6.96 4.12 -1.87
C HIS A 59 -6.47 4.37 -0.46
N ILE A 60 -6.49 5.62 -0.01
CA ILE A 60 -5.92 5.97 1.31
C ILE A 60 -6.75 5.42 2.49
N ASP A 61 -8.02 5.12 2.23
CA ASP A 61 -8.94 4.57 3.22
C ASP A 61 -8.68 3.08 3.48
N GLU A 62 -7.82 2.42 2.68
CA GLU A 62 -7.52 0.99 2.85
C GLU A 62 -6.84 0.66 4.19
N ILE A 63 -6.34 1.66 4.92
CA ILE A 63 -5.91 1.51 6.31
C ILE A 63 -7.07 1.22 7.29
N ASN A 64 -8.32 1.46 6.90
CA ASN A 64 -9.49 1.25 7.76
C ASN A 64 -10.50 0.24 7.18
N ILE A 65 -10.41 -0.06 5.89
CA ILE A 65 -11.34 -0.95 5.19
C ILE A 65 -10.59 -1.80 4.17
N SER A 66 -10.95 -3.07 4.04
CA SER A 66 -10.33 -3.93 3.02
C SER A 66 -10.63 -3.38 1.63
N GLY A 67 -9.62 -3.34 0.78
CA GLY A 67 -9.78 -2.99 -0.64
C GLY A 67 -10.76 -3.92 -1.37
N ALA A 68 -10.90 -5.17 -0.91
CA ALA A 68 -11.93 -6.08 -1.42
C ALA A 68 -13.36 -5.62 -1.09
N ILE A 69 -13.58 -5.15 0.14
CA ILE A 69 -14.88 -4.57 0.56
C ILE A 69 -15.14 -3.28 -0.20
N LEU A 70 -14.13 -2.41 -0.33
CA LEU A 70 -14.26 -1.17 -1.08
C LEU A 70 -14.64 -1.45 -2.54
N LYS A 71 -14.00 -2.42 -3.19
CA LYS A 71 -14.27 -2.81 -4.58
C LYS A 71 -15.69 -3.33 -4.79
N ASN A 72 -16.29 -3.97 -3.78
CA ASN A 72 -17.69 -4.42 -3.83
C ASN A 72 -18.67 -3.24 -3.83
N ASN A 73 -18.33 -2.11 -3.19
CA ASN A 73 -19.08 -0.87 -3.29
C ASN A 73 -18.53 0.02 -4.41
N LYS A 74 -19.06 -0.17 -5.63
CA LYS A 74 -18.61 0.56 -6.84
C LYS A 74 -18.60 2.08 -6.71
N GLN A 75 -19.53 2.66 -5.94
CA GLN A 75 -19.59 4.11 -5.76
C GLN A 75 -18.49 4.59 -4.81
N ALA A 76 -18.40 3.97 -3.63
CA ALA A 76 -17.35 4.27 -2.66
C ALA A 76 -15.95 4.06 -3.26
N TYR A 77 -15.77 3.03 -4.08
CA TYR A 77 -14.52 2.80 -4.82
C TYR A 77 -14.20 3.92 -5.82
N LYS A 78 -15.19 4.48 -6.52
CA LYS A 78 -14.94 5.55 -7.50
C LYS A 78 -14.66 6.90 -6.83
N GLU A 79 -15.38 7.19 -5.76
CA GLU A 79 -15.38 8.51 -5.11
C GLU A 79 -14.39 8.60 -3.95
N GLY A 80 -13.95 7.45 -3.41
CA GLY A 80 -12.97 7.34 -2.34
C GLY A 80 -11.66 8.02 -2.69
N LYS A 81 -11.01 8.60 -1.68
CA LYS A 81 -9.76 9.33 -1.85
C LYS A 81 -8.65 8.37 -2.23
N ALA A 82 -7.82 8.80 -3.18
CA ALA A 82 -6.68 8.04 -3.65
C ALA A 82 -5.46 8.94 -3.85
N ILE A 83 -4.29 8.32 -3.82
CA ILE A 83 -2.99 8.94 -4.06
C ILE A 83 -2.24 8.17 -5.15
N LEU A 84 -1.45 8.91 -5.94
CA LEU A 84 -0.59 8.32 -6.98
C LEU A 84 0.73 7.87 -6.35
N VAL A 85 1.05 6.59 -6.51
CA VAL A 85 2.25 5.96 -5.95
C VAL A 85 2.95 5.10 -6.99
N ASN A 86 4.27 4.96 -6.90
CA ASN A 86 4.98 3.92 -7.62
C ASN A 86 4.79 2.55 -6.94
N TYR A 87 5.20 1.48 -7.62
CA TYR A 87 4.98 0.12 -7.12
C TYR A 87 5.65 -0.16 -5.77
N LYS A 88 6.83 0.42 -5.48
CA LYS A 88 7.52 0.24 -4.19
C LYS A 88 6.78 0.97 -3.07
N GLU A 89 6.38 2.21 -3.30
CA GLU A 89 5.59 2.99 -2.35
C GLU A 89 4.24 2.32 -2.07
N HIS A 90 3.60 1.76 -3.11
CA HIS A 90 2.37 1.00 -2.97
C HIS A 90 2.57 -0.24 -2.10
N ALA A 91 3.66 -0.98 -2.31
CA ALA A 91 4.04 -2.11 -1.48
C ALA A 91 4.27 -1.69 -0.03
N PHE A 92 4.96 -0.57 0.19
CA PHE A 92 5.22 -0.09 1.53
C PHE A 92 3.94 0.34 2.26
N LEU A 93 3.02 1.03 1.59
CA LEU A 93 1.70 1.37 2.14
C LEU A 93 0.94 0.11 2.59
N HIS A 94 0.95 -0.94 1.77
CA HIS A 94 0.33 -2.22 2.15
C HIS A 94 1.05 -2.90 3.32
N TYR A 95 2.38 -2.78 3.43
CA TYR A 95 3.11 -3.30 4.60
C TYR A 95 2.63 -2.61 5.88
N LEU A 96 2.47 -1.28 5.86
CA LEU A 96 1.95 -0.53 7.02
C LEU A 96 0.52 -0.95 7.38
N ILE A 97 -0.34 -1.21 6.38
CA ILE A 97 -1.71 -1.73 6.61
C ILE A 97 -1.67 -3.11 7.29
N VAL A 98 -0.81 -4.02 6.82
CA VAL A 98 -0.65 -5.35 7.42
C VAL A 98 -0.18 -5.25 8.87
N CYS A 99 0.79 -4.37 9.15
CA CYS A 99 1.28 -4.16 10.51
C CYS A 99 0.27 -3.45 11.41
N ALA A 100 -0.59 -2.59 10.85
CA ALA A 100 -1.67 -1.93 11.59
C ALA A 100 -2.75 -2.93 12.04
N GLN A 101 -2.93 -4.06 11.33
CA GLN A 101 -3.94 -5.09 11.62
C GLN A 101 -5.37 -4.57 11.72
N THR A 102 -5.66 -3.45 11.05
CA THR A 102 -6.97 -2.77 11.05
C THR A 102 -7.95 -3.36 10.04
N THR A 103 -7.43 -4.07 9.03
CA THR A 103 -8.24 -4.72 8.00
C THR A 103 -7.59 -6.01 7.51
N SER A 104 -8.40 -6.93 6.97
CA SER A 104 -7.88 -8.09 6.25
C SER A 104 -7.10 -7.65 5.01
N PRO A 105 -5.89 -8.20 4.79
CA PRO A 105 -5.03 -7.79 3.69
C PRO A 105 -5.58 -8.14 2.32
N ASN A 106 -5.29 -7.27 1.36
CA ASN A 106 -5.83 -7.28 0.02
C ASN A 106 -5.19 -8.40 -0.83
N PHE A 107 -5.96 -9.45 -1.15
CA PHE A 107 -5.57 -10.50 -2.11
C PHE A 107 -5.08 -9.94 -3.46
N GLY A 108 -5.58 -8.77 -3.88
CA GLY A 108 -5.17 -8.11 -5.11
C GLY A 108 -3.70 -7.73 -5.14
N PHE A 109 -3.14 -7.26 -4.02
CA PHE A 109 -1.74 -6.82 -3.98
C PHE A 109 -0.77 -8.01 -3.96
N LEU A 110 -1.12 -9.10 -3.28
CA LEU A 110 -0.34 -10.35 -3.25
C LEU A 110 -0.14 -10.97 -4.64
N SER A 111 -1.00 -10.66 -5.61
CA SER A 111 -0.82 -11.10 -6.99
C SER A 111 0.26 -10.32 -7.76
N MET A 112 0.69 -9.15 -7.26
CA MET A 112 1.59 -8.23 -7.97
C MET A 112 3.06 -8.40 -7.58
N ILE A 113 3.35 -8.85 -6.36
CA ILE A 113 4.69 -8.92 -5.78
C ILE A 113 4.87 -10.23 -5.02
N ASP A 114 6.06 -10.84 -5.07
CA ASP A 114 6.41 -11.94 -4.17
C ASP A 114 6.78 -11.42 -2.77
N PHE A 115 6.75 -12.32 -1.79
CA PHE A 115 7.03 -11.95 -0.42
C PHE A 115 8.47 -11.50 -0.18
N GLU A 116 9.45 -12.00 -0.93
CA GLU A 116 10.86 -11.63 -0.78
C GLU A 116 11.08 -10.18 -1.22
N THR A 117 10.64 -9.83 -2.42
CA THR A 117 10.69 -8.46 -2.95
C THR A 117 9.91 -7.49 -2.07
N TRP A 118 8.73 -7.88 -1.56
CA TRP A 118 7.94 -7.02 -0.68
C TRP A 118 8.67 -6.75 0.64
N ASP A 119 9.28 -7.79 1.22
CA ASP A 119 10.03 -7.73 2.46
C ASP A 119 11.30 -6.88 2.35
N GLU A 120 12.00 -6.95 1.22
CA GLU A 120 13.12 -6.06 0.88
C GLU A 120 12.69 -4.60 0.82
N ILE A 121 11.59 -4.30 0.12
CA ILE A 121 11.03 -2.94 0.04
C ILE A 121 10.63 -2.45 1.43
N ALA A 122 9.97 -3.29 2.23
CA ALA A 122 9.57 -2.94 3.59
C ALA A 122 10.77 -2.59 4.46
N ARG A 123 11.85 -3.39 4.42
CA ARG A 123 13.11 -3.09 5.12
C ARG A 123 13.74 -1.78 4.64
N GLU A 124 13.81 -1.57 3.32
CA GLU A 124 14.38 -0.38 2.70
C GLU A 124 13.67 0.89 3.19
N PHE A 125 12.34 0.93 3.05
CA PHE A 125 11.53 2.09 3.42
C PHE A 125 11.47 2.30 4.94
N CYS A 126 11.40 1.22 5.74
CA CYS A 126 11.48 1.33 7.20
C CYS A 126 12.77 2.03 7.63
N LYS A 127 13.91 1.63 7.06
CA LYS A 127 15.19 2.27 7.32
C LYS A 127 15.22 3.73 6.85
N GLN A 128 14.78 4.00 5.62
CA GLN A 128 14.79 5.34 5.04
C GLN A 128 13.92 6.35 5.81
N HIS A 129 12.79 5.90 6.36
CA HIS A 129 11.83 6.76 7.04
C HIS A 129 11.90 6.69 8.57
N ASN A 130 12.86 5.94 9.13
CA ASN A 130 13.01 5.70 10.57
C ASN A 130 11.74 5.10 11.20
N ILE A 131 11.15 4.12 10.51
CA ILE A 131 9.97 3.36 10.94
C ILE A 131 10.42 2.00 11.49
N LYS A 132 9.80 1.53 12.56
CA LYS A 132 10.04 0.19 13.13
C LYS A 132 9.70 -0.88 12.08
N TYR A 133 10.69 -1.69 11.74
CA TYR A 133 10.50 -2.87 10.91
C TYR A 133 10.06 -4.07 11.76
N ILE A 134 9.07 -4.84 11.29
CA ILE A 134 8.58 -6.06 11.94
C ILE A 134 9.05 -7.25 11.11
N GLU A 135 10.03 -8.02 11.60
CA GLU A 135 10.63 -9.12 10.84
C GLU A 135 9.63 -10.20 10.42
N ASN A 136 8.69 -10.54 11.30
CA ASN A 136 7.69 -11.58 11.07
C ASN A 136 6.31 -11.03 10.65
N TRP A 137 6.27 -9.88 9.98
CA TRP A 137 5.02 -9.20 9.58
C TRP A 137 4.09 -10.10 8.75
N ARG A 138 4.65 -11.05 7.99
CA ARG A 138 3.88 -12.02 7.20
C ARG A 138 2.94 -12.88 8.04
N SER A 139 3.24 -13.06 9.34
CA SER A 139 2.36 -13.78 10.27
C SER A 139 1.01 -13.08 10.50
N PHE A 140 0.89 -11.81 10.12
CA PHE A 140 -0.33 -11.01 10.22
C PHE A 140 -1.23 -11.14 8.98
N LEU A 141 -0.83 -11.91 7.98
CA LEU A 141 -1.62 -12.17 6.76
C LEU A 141 -2.63 -13.32 6.92
N ASN A 142 -2.60 -14.04 8.04
CA ASN A 142 -3.40 -15.23 8.33
C ASN A 142 -4.67 -14.93 9.12
#